data_AF-A0A2U1KFS3-F1
#
_entry.id   AF-A0A2U1KFS3-F1
#
_cell.length_a   1.000
_cell.length_b   1.000
_cell.length_c   1.000
_cell.angle_alpha   90.00
_cell.angle_beta   90.00
_cell.angle_gamma   90.00
#
_symmetry.space_group_name_H-M   'P 1'
#
loop_
_entity.id
_entity.type
_entity.pdbx_description
1 polymer ?
#
loop_
_entity_poly.entity_id
_entity_poly.type
_entity_poly.pdbx_seq_one_letter_code
_entity_poly.pdbx_strand_id
1 'polypeptide(L)'
;MTFRVPTKAVSQKIVPTAVVDSVSAVRDARVCPHLDKGINLEKVLVKIALSETHQCDDCRDGAIDKRVGKGKHSKKKGGGSTSDSKSIWVCLECGQFTCGGVSFPTVPQSLATRHSKQMRHPLAVKLANPNFRWCFPCNTLLPVKSSEENGEQKDVLPEVFKVLKAQRPSNNSLDVESVYF
;
A
#
# COMPACT_ATOMS: atom_id res chain seq x y z
N MET A 1 22.39 13.84 86.06
CA MET A 1 22.01 12.41 85.94
C MET A 1 21.24 12.25 84.63
N THR A 2 21.93 11.81 83.59
CA THR A 2 21.40 11.65 82.23
C THR A 2 20.83 10.24 82.07
N PHE A 3 19.53 10.13 81.79
CA PHE A 3 18.89 8.85 81.49
C PHE A 3 18.71 8.70 79.97
N ARG A 4 19.38 7.67 79.43
CA ARG A 4 19.24 7.12 78.08
C ARG A 4 17.86 6.47 77.94
N VAL A 5 17.16 6.71 76.83
CA VAL A 5 16.07 5.87 76.35
C VAL A 5 16.45 5.33 74.95
N PRO A 6 16.25 4.04 74.65
CA PRO A 6 16.80 3.40 73.46
C PRO A 6 15.89 3.55 72.23
N THR A 7 16.53 3.73 71.07
CA THR A 7 15.95 3.70 69.73
C THR A 7 15.55 2.28 69.34
N LYS A 8 14.29 2.07 68.94
CA LYS A 8 13.87 0.91 68.14
C LYS A 8 13.64 1.37 66.70
N ALA A 9 14.49 0.86 65.81
CA ALA A 9 14.37 0.98 64.37
C ALA A 9 13.18 0.16 63.86
N VAL A 10 12.27 0.80 63.12
CA VAL A 10 11.25 0.13 62.32
C VAL A 10 11.67 0.25 60.86
N SER A 11 12.07 -0.88 60.30
CA SER A 11 12.43 -1.09 58.91
C SER A 11 11.21 -0.94 58.00
N GLN A 12 11.03 0.23 57.38
CA GLN A 12 10.08 0.37 56.27
C GLN A 12 10.78 -0.06 54.97
N LYS A 13 10.34 -1.20 54.43
CA LYS A 13 10.73 -1.68 53.10
C LYS A 13 10.16 -0.72 52.06
N ILE A 14 11.03 0.09 51.47
CA ILE A 14 10.74 0.86 50.26
C ILE A 14 10.66 -0.16 49.12
N VAL A 15 9.46 -0.36 48.57
CA VAL A 15 9.26 -1.12 47.35
C VAL A 15 9.74 -0.23 46.20
N PRO A 16 10.79 -0.58 45.45
CA PRO A 16 11.09 0.12 44.21
C PRO A 16 10.05 -0.35 43.21
N THR A 17 9.07 0.52 42.94
CA THR A 17 8.26 0.42 41.73
C THR A 17 9.23 0.60 40.57
N ALA A 18 9.76 -0.51 40.06
CA ALA A 18 10.47 -0.56 38.80
C ALA A 18 9.47 -0.10 37.74
N VAL A 19 9.52 1.19 37.43
CA VAL A 19 8.97 1.76 36.21
C VAL A 19 9.64 0.95 35.11
N VAL A 20 8.86 0.06 34.52
CA VAL A 20 9.26 -0.75 33.38
C VAL A 20 9.84 0.21 32.36
N ASP A 21 11.16 0.09 32.22
CA ASP A 21 11.93 0.66 31.14
C ASP A 21 11.18 0.30 29.87
N SER A 22 10.43 1.28 29.35
CA SER A 22 9.68 1.16 28.11
C SER A 22 10.73 1.03 27.04
N VAL A 23 11.10 -0.22 26.79
CA VAL A 23 11.96 -0.72 25.73
C VAL A 23 11.69 0.13 24.50
N SER A 24 12.56 1.10 24.28
CA SER A 24 12.84 1.62 22.95
C SER A 24 13.35 0.41 22.18
N ALA A 25 12.40 -0.34 21.64
CA ALA A 25 12.68 -1.41 20.71
C ALA A 25 13.29 -0.69 19.51
N VAL A 26 14.61 -0.67 19.50
CA VAL A 26 15.45 -0.51 18.32
C VAL A 26 14.71 -1.24 17.22
N ARG A 27 14.07 -0.49 16.33
CA ARG A 27 13.45 -1.05 15.13
C ARG A 27 14.62 -1.39 14.22
N ASP A 28 15.33 -2.46 14.55
CA ASP A 28 16.03 -3.23 13.54
C ASP A 28 15.03 -3.41 12.42
N ALA A 29 15.39 -2.91 11.25
CA ALA A 29 14.57 -2.89 10.06
C ALA A 29 14.32 -4.34 9.63
N ARG A 30 13.45 -5.05 10.35
CA ARG A 30 13.06 -6.40 10.04
C ARG A 30 12.38 -6.36 8.69
N VAL A 31 13.06 -6.91 7.70
CA VAL A 31 12.53 -7.09 6.35
C VAL A 31 11.22 -7.84 6.48
N CYS A 32 10.18 -7.36 5.80
CA CYS A 32 8.88 -8.00 5.84
C CYS A 32 9.01 -9.43 5.31
N PRO A 33 8.54 -10.46 6.06
CA PRO A 33 8.66 -11.86 5.63
C PRO A 33 7.82 -12.19 4.38
N HIS A 34 6.91 -11.28 4.00
CA HIS A 34 6.11 -11.39 2.80
C HIS A 34 6.79 -10.81 1.57
N LEU A 35 7.91 -10.08 1.72
CA LEU A 35 8.60 -9.40 0.63
C LEU A 35 9.05 -10.41 -0.45
N ASP A 36 9.78 -11.45 -0.06
CA ASP A 36 10.38 -12.39 -1.01
C ASP A 36 9.33 -13.32 -1.65
N LYS A 37 8.26 -13.66 -0.91
CA LYS A 37 7.21 -14.58 -1.37
C LYS A 37 6.12 -13.89 -2.20
N GLY A 38 5.92 -12.58 -1.99
CA GLY A 38 4.83 -11.82 -2.60
C GLY A 38 5.18 -11.13 -3.92
N ILE A 39 6.34 -11.44 -4.52
CA ILE A 39 6.82 -10.82 -5.76
C ILE A 39 6.98 -11.89 -6.83
N ASN A 40 6.34 -11.69 -7.97
CA ASN A 40 6.55 -12.47 -9.20
C ASN A 40 6.68 -11.51 -10.38
N LEU A 41 7.93 -11.19 -10.74
CA LEU A 41 8.23 -10.19 -11.76
C LEU A 41 7.77 -10.61 -13.15
N GLU A 42 7.89 -11.89 -13.50
CA GLU A 42 7.49 -12.42 -14.79
C GLU A 42 5.99 -12.15 -15.03
N LYS A 43 5.14 -12.54 -14.07
CA LYS A 43 3.69 -12.31 -14.16
C LYS A 43 3.35 -10.83 -14.22
N VAL A 44 4.03 -10.02 -13.41
CA VAL A 44 3.80 -8.57 -13.37
C VAL A 44 4.17 -7.92 -14.71
N LEU A 45 5.33 -8.23 -15.27
CA LEU A 45 5.79 -7.69 -16.54
C LEU A 45 4.90 -8.14 -17.71
N VAL A 46 4.53 -9.42 -17.75
CA VAL A 46 3.59 -9.95 -18.75
C VAL A 46 2.25 -9.24 -18.65
N LYS A 47 1.69 -9.07 -17.45
CA LYS A 47 0.42 -8.38 -17.25
C LYS A 47 0.49 -6.92 -17.69
N ILE A 48 1.57 -6.20 -17.35
CA ILE A 48 1.79 -4.82 -17.79
C ILE A 48 1.86 -4.76 -19.31
N ALA A 49 2.66 -5.64 -19.94
CA ALA A 49 2.80 -5.68 -21.39
C ALA A 49 1.50 -5.99 -22.14
N LEU A 50 0.59 -6.75 -21.52
CA LEU A 50 -0.72 -7.07 -22.10
C LEU A 50 -1.79 -6.01 -21.79
N SER A 51 -1.55 -5.09 -20.86
CA SER A 51 -2.53 -4.10 -20.42
C SER A 51 -2.44 -2.83 -21.28
N GLU A 52 -3.48 -2.58 -22.07
CA GLU A 52 -3.57 -1.36 -22.90
C GLU A 52 -3.77 -0.08 -22.06
N THR A 53 -4.39 -0.22 -20.89
CA THR A 53 -4.61 0.90 -19.96
C THR A 53 -4.19 0.51 -18.55
N HIS A 54 -3.58 1.44 -17.83
CA HIS A 54 -3.21 1.27 -16.44
C HIS A 54 -4.33 1.72 -15.48
N GLN A 55 -5.57 1.38 -15.81
CA GLN A 55 -6.75 1.64 -14.98
C GLN A 55 -7.05 0.42 -14.09
N CYS A 56 -8.04 0.53 -13.20
CA CYS A 56 -8.40 -0.60 -12.36
C CYS A 56 -9.19 -1.65 -13.15
N ASP A 57 -8.70 -2.89 -13.12
CA ASP A 57 -9.27 -4.02 -13.88
C ASP A 57 -10.69 -4.41 -13.42
N ASP A 58 -11.01 -4.22 -12.14
CA ASP A 58 -12.27 -4.65 -11.53
C ASP A 58 -13.24 -3.49 -11.25
N CYS A 59 -12.87 -2.25 -11.60
CA CYS A 59 -13.82 -1.16 -11.58
C CYS A 59 -14.87 -1.45 -12.64
N ARG A 60 -16.12 -1.70 -12.21
CA ARG A 60 -17.25 -1.58 -13.14
C ARG A 60 -17.35 -0.11 -13.47
N ASP A 61 -16.75 0.30 -14.58
CA ASP A 61 -17.15 1.55 -15.23
C ASP A 61 -18.67 1.52 -15.30
N GLY A 62 -19.28 2.60 -14.79
CA GLY A 62 -20.69 2.83 -15.03
C GLY A 62 -20.87 2.76 -16.53
N ALA A 63 -21.52 1.71 -17.01
CA ALA A 63 -21.95 1.63 -18.39
C ALA A 63 -22.64 2.95 -18.72
N ILE A 64 -21.95 3.76 -19.53
CA ILE A 64 -22.42 4.75 -20.48
C ILE A 64 -23.65 5.52 -20.03
N ASP A 65 -23.53 6.85 -19.97
CA ASP A 65 -24.64 7.81 -19.97
C ASP A 65 -25.44 7.74 -21.29
N LYS A 66 -26.00 6.56 -21.58
CA LYS A 66 -26.88 6.25 -22.70
C LYS A 66 -27.87 5.20 -22.21
N ARG A 67 -28.94 5.68 -21.57
CA ARG A 67 -30.33 5.42 -22.00
C ARG A 67 -31.33 5.96 -20.98
N VAL A 68 -32.09 6.94 -21.45
CA VAL A 68 -33.55 7.04 -21.24
C VAL A 68 -34.15 5.66 -21.00
N GLY A 69 -34.73 5.44 -19.82
CA GLY A 69 -35.31 4.15 -19.45
C GLY A 69 -35.98 4.17 -18.08
N LYS A 70 -37.26 4.56 -18.06
CA LYS A 70 -38.17 4.53 -16.91
C LYS A 70 -38.33 3.09 -16.40
N GLY A 71 -37.86 2.78 -15.18
CA GLY A 71 -37.96 1.42 -14.63
C GLY A 71 -37.63 1.28 -13.15
N LYS A 72 -38.69 1.25 -12.34
CA LYS A 72 -38.89 0.66 -10.99
C LYS A 72 -37.68 0.46 -10.05
N HIS A 73 -37.75 1.22 -8.96
CA HIS A 73 -37.23 0.97 -7.60
C HIS A 73 -36.60 -0.42 -7.40
N SER A 74 -35.28 -0.49 -7.58
CA SER A 74 -34.45 -1.56 -7.05
C SER A 74 -33.45 -0.90 -6.12
N LYS A 75 -33.62 -1.15 -4.81
CA LYS A 75 -32.71 -0.70 -3.74
C LYS A 75 -31.35 -1.38 -3.93
N LYS A 76 -30.55 -0.87 -4.87
CA LYS A 76 -29.13 -1.20 -5.00
C LYS A 76 -28.49 -0.63 -3.74
N LYS A 77 -28.03 -1.51 -2.84
CA LYS A 77 -27.09 -1.13 -1.78
C LYS A 77 -25.86 -0.56 -2.49
N GLY A 78 -25.86 0.74 -2.65
CA GLY A 78 -24.79 1.50 -3.27
C GLY A 78 -23.60 1.48 -2.33
N GLY A 79 -22.74 0.47 -2.48
CA GLY A 79 -21.32 0.61 -2.21
C GLY A 79 -20.65 1.38 -3.35
N GLY A 80 -21.27 2.48 -3.79
CA GLY A 80 -20.64 3.44 -4.67
C GLY A 80 -19.74 4.26 -3.79
N SER A 81 -18.47 3.85 -3.67
CA SER A 81 -17.45 4.79 -3.22
C SER A 81 -17.52 5.98 -4.17
N THR A 82 -17.96 7.10 -3.61
CA THR A 82 -17.84 8.42 -4.23
C THR A 82 -16.45 8.51 -4.85
N SER A 83 -16.36 9.28 -5.93
CA SER A 83 -15.14 9.56 -6.67
C SER A 83 -14.12 10.36 -5.84
N ASP A 84 -14.02 10.11 -4.54
CA ASP A 84 -13.03 10.69 -3.66
C ASP A 84 -11.75 9.88 -3.78
N SER A 85 -10.89 10.39 -4.66
CA SER A 85 -9.43 10.18 -4.60
C SER A 85 -9.00 8.70 -4.59
N LYS A 86 -9.28 8.00 -5.68
CA LYS A 86 -8.82 6.62 -5.89
C LYS A 86 -7.42 6.64 -6.53
N SER A 87 -6.49 5.88 -5.97
CA SER A 87 -5.19 5.61 -6.60
C SER A 87 -5.14 4.18 -7.12
N ILE A 88 -4.36 3.96 -8.18
CA ILE A 88 -4.11 2.63 -8.73
C ILE A 88 -2.91 1.99 -8.04
N TRP A 89 -3.12 0.74 -7.63
CA TRP A 89 -2.15 -0.13 -6.98
C TRP A 89 -1.99 -1.39 -7.82
N VAL A 90 -0.73 -1.79 -8.07
CA VAL A 90 -0.38 -2.98 -8.84
C VAL A 90 0.00 -4.09 -7.87
N CYS A 91 -0.64 -5.26 -8.00
CA CYS A 91 -0.27 -6.44 -7.24
C CYS A 91 1.12 -6.95 -7.67
N LEU A 92 2.03 -7.15 -6.73
CA LEU A 92 3.40 -7.60 -7.06
C LEU A 92 3.51 -9.09 -7.38
N GLU A 93 2.46 -9.87 -7.14
CA GLU A 93 2.45 -11.32 -7.38
C GLU A 93 1.79 -11.70 -8.72
N CYS A 94 0.84 -10.90 -9.20
CA CYS A 94 0.11 -11.21 -10.44
C CYS A 94 -0.05 -10.05 -11.42
N GLY A 95 0.40 -8.84 -11.05
CA GLY A 95 0.32 -7.67 -11.91
C GLY A 95 -1.06 -7.01 -12.04
N GLN A 96 -2.10 -7.51 -11.34
CA GLN A 96 -3.46 -6.95 -11.43
C GLN A 96 -3.49 -5.48 -10.96
N PHE A 97 -4.18 -4.63 -11.72
CA PHE A 97 -4.39 -3.22 -11.37
C PHE A 97 -5.67 -3.06 -10.54
N THR A 98 -5.53 -2.56 -9.32
CA THR A 98 -6.62 -2.42 -8.36
C THR A 98 -6.72 -0.99 -7.84
N CYS A 99 -7.94 -0.50 -7.59
CA CYS A 99 -8.12 0.80 -6.95
C CYS A 99 -8.04 0.69 -5.41
N GLY A 100 -7.45 1.72 -4.81
CA GLY A 100 -7.30 1.88 -3.36
C GLY A 100 -7.23 3.35 -2.98
N GLY A 101 -6.98 3.62 -1.69
CA GLY A 101 -6.79 4.99 -1.23
C GLY A 101 -5.50 5.63 -1.78
N VAL A 102 -5.45 6.96 -1.74
CA VAL A 102 -4.28 7.74 -2.21
C VAL A 102 -3.06 7.48 -1.36
N SER A 103 -3.20 7.53 -0.04
CA SER A 103 -2.11 7.30 0.90
C SER A 103 -1.83 5.81 1.06
N PHE A 104 -2.87 5.03 1.35
CA PHE A 104 -2.80 3.61 1.63
C PHE A 104 -3.86 2.83 0.84
N PRO A 105 -3.58 1.59 0.43
CA PRO A 105 -4.54 0.78 -0.31
C PRO A 105 -5.68 0.25 0.58
N THR A 106 -5.61 0.46 1.90
CA THR A 106 -6.46 -0.15 2.93
C THR A 106 -7.80 0.53 3.18
N VAL A 107 -8.22 1.44 2.29
CA VAL A 107 -9.57 2.03 2.35
C VAL A 107 -10.61 0.90 2.43
N PRO A 108 -11.62 1.00 3.32
CA PRO A 108 -12.64 -0.03 3.45
C PRO A 108 -13.26 -0.38 2.09
N GLN A 109 -13.40 -1.68 1.83
CA GLN A 109 -13.95 -2.21 0.57
C GLN A 109 -13.17 -1.84 -0.70
N SER A 110 -11.93 -1.36 -0.59
CA SER A 110 -11.08 -1.14 -1.77
C SER A 110 -10.84 -2.44 -2.53
N LEU A 111 -10.69 -2.30 -3.85
CA LEU A 111 -10.37 -3.42 -4.74
C LEU A 111 -9.00 -4.01 -4.39
N ALA A 112 -8.06 -3.16 -3.95
CA ALA A 112 -6.75 -3.59 -3.49
C ALA A 112 -6.84 -4.50 -2.23
N THR A 113 -7.62 -4.11 -1.21
CA THR A 113 -7.83 -4.92 0.00
C THR A 113 -8.57 -6.22 -0.31
N ARG A 114 -9.59 -6.15 -1.17
CA ARG A 114 -10.36 -7.33 -1.59
C ARG A 114 -9.47 -8.32 -2.34
N HIS A 115 -8.69 -7.83 -3.31
CA HIS A 115 -7.76 -8.63 -4.09
C HIS A 115 -6.78 -9.38 -3.20
N SER A 116 -6.11 -8.69 -2.27
CA SER A 116 -5.15 -9.31 -1.36
C SER A 116 -5.78 -10.44 -0.53
N LYS A 117 -6.99 -10.22 0.01
CA LYS A 117 -7.68 -11.23 0.83
C LYS A 117 -8.15 -12.45 0.03
N GLN A 118 -8.71 -12.22 -1.16
CA GLN A 118 -9.30 -13.27 -1.99
C GLN A 118 -8.23 -14.11 -2.70
N MET A 119 -7.22 -13.46 -3.27
CA MET A 119 -6.15 -14.12 -4.02
C MET A 119 -4.98 -14.54 -3.15
N ARG A 120 -4.98 -14.16 -1.86
CA ARG A 120 -3.86 -14.36 -0.93
C ARG A 120 -2.55 -13.70 -1.35
N HIS A 121 -2.63 -12.71 -2.23
CA HIS A 121 -1.47 -11.93 -2.66
C HIS A 121 -1.13 -10.86 -1.61
N PRO A 122 0.05 -10.88 -0.98
CA PRO A 122 0.31 -10.07 0.21
C PRO A 122 0.81 -8.66 -0.09
N LEU A 123 1.26 -8.37 -1.32
CA LEU A 123 1.96 -7.13 -1.66
C LEU A 123 1.35 -6.37 -2.83
N ALA A 124 1.37 -5.04 -2.73
CA ALA A 124 1.08 -4.15 -3.84
C ALA A 124 1.98 -2.92 -3.83
N VAL A 125 2.11 -2.27 -4.99
CA VAL A 125 2.85 -1.01 -5.15
C VAL A 125 1.97 0.05 -5.81
N LYS A 126 2.10 1.30 -5.39
CA LYS A 126 1.34 2.40 -5.99
C LYS A 126 1.90 2.70 -7.39
N LEU A 127 1.04 2.66 -8.40
CA LEU A 127 1.44 2.88 -9.78
C LEU A 127 2.08 4.27 -10.00
N ALA A 128 1.53 5.29 -9.34
CA ALA A 128 2.03 6.66 -9.45
C ALA A 128 3.38 6.86 -8.73
N ASN A 129 3.62 6.13 -7.65
CA ASN A 129 4.81 6.29 -6.82
C ASN A 129 5.39 4.91 -6.43
N PRO A 130 6.47 4.45 -7.09
CA PRO A 130 7.03 3.11 -6.89
C PRO A 130 7.61 2.87 -5.49
N ASN A 131 7.87 3.96 -4.78
CA ASN A 131 8.37 3.92 -3.41
C ASN A 131 7.27 3.57 -2.39
N PHE A 132 6.00 3.70 -2.78
CA PHE A 132 4.87 3.31 -1.96
C PHE A 132 4.54 1.84 -2.17
N ARG A 133 5.28 0.98 -1.47
CA ARG A 133 5.07 -0.47 -1.42
C ARG A 133 4.32 -0.82 -0.14
N TRP A 134 3.31 -1.64 -0.25
CA TRP A 134 2.44 -1.98 0.85
C TRP A 134 2.37 -3.49 1.04
N CYS A 135 2.47 -3.93 2.29
CA CYS A 135 2.17 -5.30 2.69
C CYS A 135 0.83 -5.33 3.42
N PHE A 136 -0.16 -6.05 2.88
CA PHE A 136 -1.48 -6.17 3.49
C PHE A 136 -1.47 -6.98 4.79
N PRO A 137 -0.80 -8.16 4.88
CA PRO A 137 -0.74 -8.90 6.15
C PRO A 137 -0.05 -8.12 7.27
N CYS A 138 1.04 -7.40 6.97
CA CYS A 138 1.76 -6.59 7.96
C CYS A 138 1.14 -5.20 8.18
N ASN A 139 0.17 -4.80 7.35
CA ASN A 139 -0.46 -3.49 7.37
C ASN A 139 0.56 -2.33 7.46
N THR A 140 1.66 -2.43 6.72
CA THR A 140 2.84 -1.55 6.86
C THR A 140 3.42 -1.19 5.47
N LEU A 141 3.91 0.04 5.33
CA LEU A 141 4.71 0.47 4.19
C LEU A 141 6.08 -0.19 4.23
N LEU A 142 6.48 -0.78 3.12
CA LEU A 142 7.76 -1.46 3.02
C LEU A 142 8.85 -0.44 2.68
N PRO A 143 9.99 -0.47 3.39
CA PRO A 143 11.12 0.38 3.02
C PRO A 143 11.59 0.01 1.61
N VAL A 144 11.85 1.03 0.80
CA VAL A 144 12.63 0.89 -0.42
C VAL A 144 14.07 0.80 0.03
N LYS A 145 14.76 -0.32 -0.26
CA LYS A 145 16.18 -0.39 0.05
C LYS A 145 16.89 0.49 -0.98
N SER A 146 17.18 1.73 -0.61
CA SER A 146 18.13 2.56 -1.35
C SER A 146 19.46 1.81 -1.34
N SER A 147 19.96 1.51 -2.52
CA SER A 147 21.20 0.78 -2.77
C SER A 147 22.42 1.57 -2.30
N GLU A 148 22.59 1.74 -0.99
CA GLU A 148 23.83 2.23 -0.39
C GLU A 148 24.06 1.38 0.87
N GLU A 149 25.15 0.61 0.85
CA GLU A 149 25.63 -0.29 1.91
C GLU A 149 25.04 -1.73 1.94
N ASN A 150 25.82 -2.63 1.33
CA ASN A 150 26.01 -4.03 1.70
C ASN A 150 24.87 -5.06 1.46
N GLY A 151 25.02 -5.88 0.41
CA GLY A 151 24.34 -7.19 0.28
C GLY A 151 23.14 -7.27 -0.67
N GLU A 152 23.41 -7.34 -1.98
CA GLU A 152 22.75 -8.12 -3.06
C GLU A 152 21.21 -8.28 -3.20
N GLN A 153 20.35 -7.65 -2.40
CA GLN A 153 18.92 -7.55 -2.73
C GLN A 153 18.68 -6.31 -3.59
N LYS A 154 19.02 -6.39 -4.88
CA LYS A 154 18.66 -5.38 -5.87
C LYS A 154 17.14 -5.27 -5.90
N ASP A 155 16.62 -4.12 -5.50
CA ASP A 155 15.22 -3.78 -5.70
C ASP A 155 14.90 -3.95 -7.20
N VAL A 156 14.05 -4.92 -7.53
CA VAL A 156 13.70 -5.31 -8.91
C VAL A 156 12.49 -4.55 -9.46
N LEU A 157 11.78 -3.85 -8.57
CA LEU A 157 10.65 -3.01 -8.94
C LEU A 157 10.98 -1.84 -9.88
N PRO A 158 12.16 -1.16 -9.81
CA PRO A 158 12.52 -0.12 -10.77
C PRO A 158 12.42 -0.55 -12.23
N GLU A 159 12.79 -1.79 -12.57
CA GLU A 159 12.65 -2.33 -13.94
C GLU A 159 11.19 -2.42 -14.37
N VAL A 160 10.31 -2.90 -13.48
CA VAL A 160 8.85 -2.92 -13.71
C VAL A 160 8.32 -1.51 -13.99
N PHE A 161 8.82 -0.51 -13.27
CA PHE A 161 8.41 0.89 -13.46
C PHE A 161 8.96 1.53 -14.74
N LYS A 162 10.12 1.09 -15.23
CA LYS A 162 10.61 1.53 -16.55
C LYS A 162 9.65 1.11 -17.65
N VAL A 163 9.19 -0.15 -17.62
CA VAL A 163 8.21 -0.67 -18.59
C VAL A 163 6.88 0.07 -18.50
N LEU A 164 6.37 0.29 -17.29
CA LEU A 164 5.13 1.07 -17.06
C LEU A 164 5.21 2.51 -17.58
N LYS A 165 6.38 3.16 -17.50
CA LYS A 165 6.57 4.52 -18.03
C LYS A 165 6.68 4.54 -19.55
N ALA A 166 7.32 3.53 -20.15
CA ALA A 166 7.48 3.43 -21.60
C ALA A 166 6.15 3.19 -22.34
N GLN A 167 5.20 2.49 -21.71
CA GLN A 167 3.89 2.21 -22.30
C GLN A 167 2.85 3.32 -22.10
N ARG A 168 3.16 4.37 -21.34
CA ARG A 168 2.30 5.55 -21.33
C ARG A 168 2.54 6.30 -22.65
N PRO A 169 1.57 6.36 -23.60
CA PRO A 169 1.66 7.38 -24.62
C PRO A 169 1.74 8.71 -23.86
N SER A 170 2.76 9.50 -24.16
CA SER A 170 2.81 10.85 -23.66
C SER A 170 1.55 11.52 -24.20
N ASN A 171 0.59 11.83 -23.33
CA ASN A 171 -0.56 12.64 -23.69
C ASN A 171 -0.09 14.10 -23.83
N ASN A 172 0.83 14.35 -24.76
CA ASN A 172 1.28 15.65 -25.22
C ASN A 172 1.29 15.65 -26.76
N SER A 173 0.16 15.29 -27.36
CA SER A 173 -0.11 15.54 -28.78
C SER A 173 -1.41 16.33 -28.90
N LEU A 174 -1.35 17.59 -28.47
CA LEU A 174 -2.18 18.64 -29.04
C LEU A 174 -1.23 19.65 -29.68
N ASP A 175 -0.58 19.24 -30.77
CA ASP A 175 -0.11 20.19 -31.76
C ASP A 175 -1.19 20.25 -32.85
N VAL A 176 -2.18 21.09 -32.60
CA VAL A 176 -3.09 21.56 -33.65
C VAL A 176 -2.38 22.76 -34.26
N GLU A 177 -1.54 22.51 -35.26
CA GLU A 177 -1.18 23.56 -36.20
C GLU A 177 -2.38 23.76 -37.14
N SER A 178 -3.30 24.65 -36.76
CA SER A 178 -4.35 25.12 -37.65
C SER A 178 -3.77 26.14 -38.62
N VAL A 179 -3.30 25.68 -39.78
CA VAL A 179 -3.14 26.53 -40.97
C VAL A 179 -4.22 26.12 -41.97
N TYR A 180 -5.27 26.92 -42.04
CA TYR A 180 -6.23 26.87 -43.13
C TYR A 180 -5.66 27.70 -44.31
N PHE A 181 -5.54 27.05 -45.47
CA PHE A 181 -5.47 27.71 -46.78
C PHE A 181 -6.86 27.73 -47.40
#